data_AF-A0A839QQQ1-F1
#
_entry.id   AF-A0A839QQQ1-F1
#
_cell.length_a   1.000
_cell.length_b   1.000
_cell.length_c   1.000
_cell.angle_alpha   90.00
_cell.angle_beta   90.00
_cell.angle_gamma   90.00
#
_symmetry.space_group_name_H-M   'P 1'
#
loop_
_entity.id
_entity.type
_entity.pdbx_description
1 polymer ?
#
loop_
_entity_poly.entity_id
_entity_poly.type
_entity_poly.pdbx_seq_one_letter_code
_entity_poly.pdbx_strand_id
1 'polypeptide(L)'
;MDNFPIQPIHLRLTGELRGQIQDGRFTEGGSFPSEAELCMATGASRGTVRRALSVFRAEGLITGGRGKVPVVSRPVPSQPFATFMSFTEWALATGSVPGQRTLEVALRPASEEIAT
;
A
#
# COMPACT_ATOMS: atom_id res chain seq x y z
N MET A 1 -26.54 -28.70 0.31
CA MET A 1 -26.90 -27.28 0.48
C MET A 1 -25.66 -26.59 0.99
N ASP A 2 -24.89 -26.01 0.08
CA ASP A 2 -23.57 -25.46 0.41
C ASP A 2 -23.75 -24.09 1.09
N ASN A 3 -23.38 -24.05 2.36
CA ASN A 3 -23.37 -22.86 3.18
C ASN A 3 -22.18 -21.98 2.78
N PHE A 4 -22.33 -21.19 1.71
CA PHE A 4 -21.36 -20.15 1.39
C PHE A 4 -21.35 -19.13 2.55
N PRO A 5 -20.21 -18.90 3.22
CA PRO A 5 -20.18 -17.94 4.32
C PRO A 5 -20.59 -16.58 3.78
N ILE A 6 -21.66 -16.01 4.34
CA ILE A 6 -22.12 -14.65 4.03
C ILE A 6 -20.96 -13.72 4.40
N GLN A 7 -20.17 -13.33 3.42
CA GLN A 7 -19.05 -12.43 3.65
C GLN A 7 -19.61 -11.10 4.17
N PRO A 8 -19.08 -10.56 5.29
CA PRO A 8 -19.44 -9.24 5.75
C PRO A 8 -19.35 -8.20 4.62
N ILE A 9 -20.38 -7.37 4.45
CA ILE A 9 -20.52 -6.42 3.33
C ILE A 9 -19.28 -5.52 3.13
N HIS A 10 -18.56 -5.20 4.23
CA HIS A 10 -17.34 -4.41 4.19
C HIS A 10 -16.15 -5.16 3.55
N LEU A 11 -16.07 -6.49 3.69
CA LEU A 11 -15.03 -7.30 3.07
C LEU A 11 -15.24 -7.41 1.56
N ARG A 12 -16.50 -7.58 1.13
CA ARG A 12 -16.85 -7.59 -0.30
C ARG A 12 -16.50 -6.25 -0.97
N LEU A 13 -16.89 -5.13 -0.36
CA LEU A 13 -16.55 -3.79 -0.83
C LEU A 13 -15.02 -3.57 -0.92
N THR A 14 -14.29 -3.99 0.11
CA THR A 14 -12.82 -3.90 0.14
C THR A 14 -12.21 -4.74 -1.00
N GLY A 15 -12.72 -5.96 -1.24
CA GLY A 15 -12.26 -6.82 -2.32
C GLY A 15 -12.50 -6.23 -3.71
N GLU A 16 -13.71 -5.72 -3.97
CA GLU A 16 -14.07 -5.10 -5.24
C GLU A 16 -13.20 -3.87 -5.55
N LEU A 17 -13.03 -2.97 -4.58
CA LEU A 17 -12.21 -1.76 -4.76
C LEU A 17 -10.73 -2.11 -4.92
N ARG A 18 -10.23 -3.14 -4.22
CA ARG A 18 -8.86 -3.63 -4.38
C ARG A 18 -8.61 -4.16 -5.79
N GLY A 19 -9.55 -4.94 -6.34
CA GLY A 19 -9.47 -5.40 -7.73
C GLY A 19 -9.37 -4.24 -8.71
N GLN A 20 -10.15 -3.17 -8.52
CA GLN A 20 -10.10 -1.99 -9.39
C GLN A 20 -8.76 -1.23 -9.33
N ILE A 21 -8.11 -1.19 -8.17
CA ILE A 21 -6.75 -0.63 -8.04
C ILE A 21 -5.75 -1.52 -8.79
N GLN A 22 -5.85 -2.85 -8.63
CA GLN A 22 -4.95 -3.82 -9.27
C GLN A 22 -5.11 -3.84 -10.81
N ASP A 23 -6.34 -3.70 -11.30
CA ASP A 23 -6.66 -3.61 -12.73
C ASP A 23 -6.29 -2.25 -13.35
N GLY A 24 -5.77 -1.31 -12.55
CA GLY A 24 -5.34 0.01 -13.02
C GLY A 24 -6.48 0.98 -13.32
N ARG A 25 -7.73 0.70 -12.92
CA ARG A 25 -8.84 1.67 -13.03
C ARG A 25 -8.58 2.93 -12.20
N PHE A 26 -7.88 2.77 -11.08
CA PHE A 26 -7.36 3.88 -10.30
C PHE A 26 -5.83 3.89 -10.43
N THR A 27 -5.29 4.92 -11.08
CA THR A 27 -3.85 5.04 -11.34
C THR A 27 -3.11 5.54 -10.10
N GLU A 28 -1.87 5.08 -9.89
CA GLU A 28 -0.98 5.60 -8.85
C GLU A 28 -0.84 7.14 -8.97
N GLY A 29 -0.91 7.84 -7.84
CA GLY A 29 -0.93 9.31 -7.79
C GLY A 29 -2.24 9.95 -8.24
N GLY A 30 -3.20 9.17 -8.76
CA GLY A 30 -4.52 9.62 -9.17
C GLY A 30 -5.51 9.72 -8.01
N SER A 31 -6.55 10.52 -8.21
CA SER A 31 -7.65 10.65 -7.24
C SER A 31 -8.39 9.32 -7.07
N PHE A 32 -8.74 9.03 -5.83
CA PHE A 32 -9.60 7.91 -5.43
C PHE A 32 -10.96 8.45 -4.98
N PRO A 33 -12.07 7.71 -5.17
CA PRO A 33 -13.40 8.17 -4.77
C PRO A 33 -13.49 8.52 -3.28
N SER A 34 -14.20 9.60 -2.97
CA SER A 34 -14.51 10.05 -1.61
C SER A 34 -15.47 9.12 -0.88
N GLU A 35 -15.57 9.27 0.45
CA GLU A 35 -16.53 8.49 1.26
C GLU A 35 -17.97 8.66 0.76
N ALA A 36 -18.36 9.88 0.38
CA ALA A 36 -19.70 10.16 -0.12
C ALA A 36 -19.96 9.50 -1.48
N GLU A 37 -19.01 9.59 -2.40
CA GLU A 37 -19.11 8.96 -3.73
C GLU A 37 -19.18 7.43 -3.61
N LEU A 38 -18.37 6.83 -2.73
CA LEU A 38 -18.42 5.39 -2.48
C LEU A 38 -19.74 4.95 -1.83
N CYS A 39 -20.31 5.73 -0.90
CA CYS A 39 -21.63 5.43 -0.34
C CYS A 39 -22.70 5.44 -1.42
N MET A 40 -22.69 6.42 -2.33
CA MET A 40 -23.65 6.50 -3.44
C MET A 40 -23.46 5.36 -4.44
N ALA A 41 -22.22 5.08 -4.84
CA ALA A 41 -21.92 4.07 -5.86
C ALA A 41 -22.22 2.63 -5.40
N THR A 42 -22.08 2.36 -4.10
CA THR A 42 -22.12 0.99 -3.56
C THR A 42 -23.34 0.70 -2.70
N GLY A 43 -24.10 1.74 -2.31
CA GLY A 43 -25.23 1.63 -1.38
C GLY A 43 -24.81 1.23 0.05
N ALA A 44 -23.51 1.15 0.34
CA ALA A 44 -23.01 0.78 1.65
C ALA A 44 -23.17 1.92 2.66
N SER A 45 -23.31 1.56 3.94
CA SER A 45 -23.35 2.56 5.02
C SER A 45 -22.02 3.34 5.11
N ARG A 46 -22.08 4.59 5.59
CA ARG A 46 -20.86 5.39 5.88
C ARG A 46 -19.87 4.66 6.78
N GLY A 47 -20.36 3.92 7.77
CA GLY A 47 -19.52 3.12 8.67
C GLY A 47 -18.72 2.04 7.93
N THR A 48 -19.37 1.37 6.98
CA THR A 48 -18.78 0.34 6.12
C THR A 48 -17.70 0.93 5.21
N VAL A 49 -18.03 2.01 4.48
CA VAL A 49 -17.10 2.70 3.58
C VAL A 49 -15.90 3.24 4.35
N ARG A 50 -16.14 3.89 5.49
CA ARG A 50 -15.08 4.42 6.35
C ARG A 50 -14.15 3.31 6.85
N ARG A 51 -14.70 2.13 7.21
CA ARG A 51 -13.90 0.96 7.59
C ARG A 51 -13.01 0.48 6.43
N ALA A 52 -13.56 0.35 5.23
CA ALA A 52 -12.81 -0.06 4.04
C ALA A 52 -11.68 0.93 3.70
N LEU A 53 -11.99 2.23 3.69
CA LEU A 53 -10.99 3.29 3.45
C LEU A 53 -9.90 3.29 4.53
N SER A 54 -10.23 3.01 5.79
CA SER A 54 -9.21 2.88 6.85
C SER A 54 -8.29 1.69 6.64
N VAL A 55 -8.81 0.55 6.14
CA VAL A 55 -7.99 -0.61 5.78
C VAL A 55 -7.03 -0.25 4.65
N PHE A 56 -7.51 0.40 3.58
CA PHE A 56 -6.65 0.81 2.47
C PHE A 56 -5.57 1.83 2.87
N ARG A 57 -5.86 2.73 3.82
CA ARG A 57 -4.85 3.62 4.38
C ARG A 57 -3.80 2.87 5.19
N ALA A 58 -4.23 1.92 6.03
CA ALA A 58 -3.32 1.09 6.82
C ALA A 58 -2.43 0.20 5.94
N GLU A 59 -2.95 -0.26 4.80
CA GLU A 59 -2.22 -1.03 3.80
C GLU A 59 -1.37 -0.14 2.87
N GLY A 60 -1.42 1.19 2.99
CA GLY A 60 -0.67 2.12 2.13
C GLY A 60 -1.16 2.20 0.68
N LEU A 61 -2.33 1.65 0.37
CA LEU A 61 -2.94 1.66 -0.97
C LEU A 61 -3.55 3.00 -1.35
N ILE A 62 -3.94 3.80 -0.35
CA ILE A 62 -4.39 5.18 -0.53
C ILE A 62 -3.78 6.08 0.54
N THR A 63 -3.56 7.33 0.19
CA THR A 63 -3.15 8.40 1.11
C THR A 63 -4.22 9.50 1.16
N GLY A 64 -4.10 10.41 2.12
CA GLY A 64 -5.09 11.48 2.35
C GLY A 64 -6.07 11.18 3.49
N GLY A 65 -6.78 12.23 3.93
CA GLY A 65 -7.55 12.22 5.18
C GLY A 65 -8.77 13.14 5.16
N ARG A 66 -9.39 13.34 6.33
CA ARG A 66 -10.62 14.15 6.46
C ARG A 66 -10.49 15.49 5.75
N GLY A 67 -11.40 15.74 4.80
CA GLY A 67 -11.47 16.97 4.02
C GLY A 67 -10.60 17.00 2.75
N LYS A 68 -9.82 15.95 2.47
CA LYS A 68 -9.04 15.82 1.24
C LYS A 68 -9.49 14.58 0.45
N VAL A 69 -9.51 14.71 -0.87
CA VAL A 69 -9.76 13.58 -1.77
C VAL A 69 -8.63 12.56 -1.56
N PRO A 70 -8.95 11.27 -1.30
CA PRO A 70 -7.93 10.25 -1.18
C PRO A 70 -7.19 10.07 -2.51
N VAL A 71 -5.92 9.70 -2.45
CA VAL A 71 -5.06 9.51 -3.63
C VAL A 71 -4.51 8.10 -3.60
N VAL A 72 -4.52 7.41 -4.74
CA VAL A 72 -3.95 6.06 -4.86
C VAL A 72 -2.45 6.13 -4.63
N SER A 73 -1.95 5.21 -3.81
CA SER A 73 -0.54 5.08 -3.49
C SER A 73 -0.12 3.63 -3.70
N ARG A 74 1.15 3.45 -4.05
CA ARG A 74 1.77 2.14 -4.00
C ARG A 74 2.37 1.93 -2.61
N PRO A 75 2.03 0.85 -1.91
CA PRO A 75 2.69 0.54 -0.65
C PRO A 75 4.18 0.32 -0.93
N VAL A 76 5.01 1.12 -0.27
CA VAL A 76 6.44 0.87 -0.22
C VAL A 76 6.65 -0.24 0.81
N PRO A 77 7.15 -1.41 0.41
CA PRO A 77 7.39 -2.49 1.36
C PRO A 77 8.36 -1.99 2.44
N SER A 78 8.01 -2.19 3.72
CA SER A 78 8.89 -1.81 4.82
C SER A 78 9.83 -2.97 5.17
N GLN A 79 11.04 -2.63 5.60
CA GLN A 79 11.99 -3.56 6.22
C GLN A 79 11.85 -3.47 7.74
N PRO A 80 11.48 -4.56 8.44
CA PRO A 80 11.52 -4.58 9.89
C PRO A 80 12.97 -4.37 10.37
N PHE A 81 13.21 -3.35 11.20
CA PHE A 81 14.55 -3.06 11.75
C PHE A 81 15.06 -4.16 12.70
N ALA A 82 14.15 -5.02 13.20
CA ALA A 82 14.47 -6.10 14.13
C ALA A 82 15.15 -7.30 13.47
N THR A 83 15.17 -7.39 12.14
CA THR A 83 15.78 -8.51 11.41
C THR A 83 16.93 -7.99 10.57
N PHE A 84 18.15 -8.38 10.92
CA PHE A 84 19.33 -8.05 10.14
C PHE A 84 19.44 -9.05 8.97
N MET A 85 19.04 -8.61 7.78
CA MET A 85 19.14 -9.40 6.55
C MET A 85 19.70 -8.56 5.42
N SER A 86 20.27 -9.20 4.41
CA SER A 86 20.75 -8.47 3.22
C SER A 86 19.57 -7.88 2.43
N PHE A 87 19.80 -6.79 1.69
CA PHE A 87 18.78 -6.21 0.81
C PHE A 87 18.22 -7.24 -0.19
N THR A 88 19.10 -8.06 -0.77
CA THR A 88 18.72 -9.11 -1.73
C THR A 88 17.74 -10.10 -1.10
N GLU A 89 18.03 -10.57 0.11
CA GLU A 89 17.19 -11.53 0.83
C GLU A 89 15.82 -10.93 1.18
N TRP A 90 15.78 -9.66 1.59
CA TRP A 90 14.52 -8.97 1.86
C TRP A 90 13.67 -8.80 0.60
N ALA A 91 14.29 -8.39 -0.52
CA ALA A 91 13.57 -8.20 -1.78
C ALA A 91 12.90 -9.51 -2.22
N LEU A 92 13.63 -10.62 -2.17
CA LEU A 92 13.10 -11.95 -2.47
C LEU A 92 11.96 -12.35 -1.50
N ALA A 93 12.13 -12.13 -0.20
CA ALA A 93 11.12 -12.47 0.81
C ALA A 93 9.81 -11.67 0.66
N THR A 94 9.88 -10.49 0.05
CA THR A 94 8.72 -9.63 -0.23
C THR A 94 8.16 -9.81 -1.64
N GLY A 95 8.64 -10.81 -2.40
CA GLY A 95 8.20 -11.10 -3.77
C GLY A 95 8.71 -10.09 -4.81
N SER A 96 9.71 -9.29 -4.48
CA SER A 96 10.36 -8.35 -5.39
C SER A 96 11.56 -8.99 -6.08
N VAL A 97 11.89 -8.52 -7.29
CA VAL A 97 13.12 -8.93 -7.98
C VAL A 97 14.26 -8.01 -7.55
N PRO A 98 15.32 -8.51 -6.88
CA PRO A 98 16.43 -7.67 -6.45
C PRO A 98 17.24 -7.15 -7.64
N GLY A 99 17.79 -5.95 -7.49
CA GLY A 99 18.66 -5.33 -8.47
C GLY A 99 19.51 -4.23 -7.84
N GLN A 100 20.58 -3.85 -8.53
CA GLN A 100 21.43 -2.73 -8.13
C GLN A 100 21.89 -1.97 -9.37
N ARG A 101 22.11 -0.66 -9.20
CA ARG A 101 22.79 0.19 -10.18
C ARG A 101 23.92 0.92 -9.47
N THR A 102 25.15 0.54 -9.76
CA THR A 102 26.35 1.20 -9.23
C THR A 102 26.38 2.63 -9.75
N LEU A 103 26.31 3.62 -8.84
CA LEU A 103 26.38 5.03 -9.20
C LEU A 103 27.84 5.52 -9.26
N GLU A 104 28.63 5.14 -8.26
CA GLU A 104 30.04 5.52 -8.15
C GLU A 104 30.80 4.43 -7.37
N VAL A 105 32.05 4.19 -7.76
CA VAL A 105 33.03 3.44 -6.95
C VAL A 105 34.29 4.29 -6.91
N ALA A 106 34.69 4.71 -5.72
CA ALA A 106 35.88 5.53 -5.52
C ALA A 106 36.62 5.09 -4.26
N LEU A 107 37.95 5.09 -4.32
CA LEU A 107 38.81 4.98 -3.14
C LEU A 107 39.04 6.38 -2.57
N ARG A 108 38.82 6.55 -1.27
CA ARG A 108 39.03 7.82 -0.56
C ARG A 108 39.85 7.56 0.71
N PRO A 109 40.80 8.44 1.07
CA PRO A 109 41.42 8.40 2.38
C PRO A 109 40.36 8.51 3.48
N ALA A 110 40.55 7.79 4.59
CA ALA A 110 39.66 7.91 5.74
C ALA A 110 39.78 9.33 6.33
N SER A 111 38.63 9.98 6.56
CA SER A 111 38.58 11.18 7.39
C SER A 111 38.76 10.81 8.87
N GLU A 112 39.11 11.79 9.69
CA GLU A 112 39.24 11.62 11.15
C GLU A 112 37.95 11.09 11.80
N GLU A 113 36.79 11.50 11.26
CA GLU A 113 35.45 11.06 11.70
C GLU A 113 35.18 9.56 11.45
N ILE A 114 35.72 8.98 10.38
CA ILE A 114 35.51 7.56 10.01
C ILE A 114 36.59 6.66 10.64
N ALA A 115 37.73 7.25 11.04
CA ALA A 115 38.90 6.52 11.53
C ALA A 115 38.90 6.26 13.06
N THR A 116 37.92 6.78 13.79
CA THR A 116 37.77 6.61 15.26
C THR A 116 36.64 5.63 15.58
#